data_AF-A0A2V9B2S3-F1
#
_entry.id   AF-A0A2V9B2S3-F1
#
_cell.length_a   1.000
_cell.length_b   1.000
_cell.length_c   1.000
_cell.angle_alpha   90.00
_cell.angle_beta   90.00
_cell.angle_gamma   90.00
#
_symmetry.space_group_name_H-M   'P 1'
#
loop_
_entity.id
_entity.type
_entity.pdbx_description
1 polymer ?
#
loop_
_entity_poly.entity_id
_entity_poly.type
_entity_poly.pdbx_seq_one_letter_code
_entity_poly.pdbx_strand_id
1 'polypeptide(L)'
;MPAEARGLARSKNSGKLTCVVSLLLSAVVIGCGGGSKTVAVTITPTTATVKLQATQQFTATVTGNDNTNVTWSVNSVTGGNATVGTVTTQGLYTAPANALNSSSVSVTATSVADTSKSASATVTISSGATVTV
;
A
#
# COMPACT_ATOMS: atom_id res chain seq x y z
N MET A 1 -10.86 -54.91 -5.82
CA MET A 1 -9.92 -54.02 -6.52
C MET A 1 -10.62 -52.68 -6.72
N PRO A 2 -10.25 -51.61 -6.00
CA PRO A 2 -10.77 -50.27 -6.27
C PRO A 2 -9.93 -49.60 -7.38
N ALA A 3 -10.58 -48.86 -8.27
CA ALA A 3 -9.95 -47.85 -9.09
C ALA A 3 -10.95 -46.72 -9.33
N GLU A 4 -10.72 -45.64 -8.60
CA GLU A 4 -11.38 -44.34 -8.60
C GLU A 4 -10.72 -43.45 -9.66
N ALA A 5 -11.49 -42.66 -10.41
CA ALA A 5 -11.18 -41.37 -11.05
C ALA A 5 -12.38 -40.98 -11.96
N ARG A 6 -12.86 -39.74 -12.15
CA ARG A 6 -12.29 -38.38 -12.17
C ARG A 6 -13.43 -37.34 -12.01
N GLY A 7 -13.13 -36.16 -11.48
CA GLY A 7 -14.01 -34.98 -11.60
C GLY A 7 -13.44 -33.72 -10.94
N LEU A 8 -12.95 -32.77 -11.73
CA LEU A 8 -12.08 -31.64 -11.36
C LEU A 8 -12.76 -30.41 -10.72
N ALA A 9 -12.02 -29.83 -9.77
CA ALA A 9 -11.72 -28.41 -9.56
C ALA A 9 -12.85 -27.38 -9.38
N ARG A 10 -13.07 -27.01 -8.12
CA ARG A 10 -13.52 -25.65 -7.74
C ARG A 10 -12.62 -25.10 -6.64
N SER A 11 -11.47 -24.53 -7.02
CA SER A 11 -10.58 -23.82 -6.10
C SER A 11 -11.15 -22.42 -5.85
N LYS A 12 -11.78 -22.23 -4.68
CA LYS A 12 -11.95 -20.92 -4.04
C LYS A 12 -11.04 -20.90 -2.82
N ASN A 13 -9.79 -20.53 -3.05
CA ASN A 13 -8.78 -20.35 -2.01
C ASN A 13 -9.08 -19.08 -1.21
N SER A 14 -9.89 -19.21 -0.16
CA SER A 14 -10.04 -18.20 0.88
C SER A 14 -9.41 -18.74 2.16
N GLY A 15 -8.07 -18.76 2.14
CA GLY A 15 -7.20 -19.38 3.13
C GLY A 15 -7.35 -18.78 4.52
N LYS A 16 -7.86 -19.62 5.44
CA LYS A 16 -7.54 -19.54 6.87
C LYS A 16 -6.12 -20.08 7.10
N LEU A 17 -5.40 -19.41 8.00
CA LEU A 17 -4.22 -19.84 8.76
C LEU A 17 -2.87 -20.00 8.02
N THR A 18 -1.94 -19.09 8.33
CA THR A 18 -0.62 -19.48 8.87
C THR A 18 -0.18 -18.49 9.93
N CYS A 19 0.03 -19.01 11.13
CA CYS A 19 0.56 -18.35 12.30
C CYS A 19 2.04 -18.72 12.39
N VAL A 20 2.95 -17.80 12.05
CA VAL A 20 4.38 -17.85 12.40
C VAL A 20 4.85 -16.39 12.56
N VAL A 21 4.77 -15.86 13.77
CA VAL A 21 5.93 -15.62 14.67
C VAL A 21 6.93 -14.60 14.12
N SER A 22 6.81 -13.35 14.61
CA SER A 22 7.89 -12.39 14.92
C SER A 22 7.24 -11.20 15.63
N LEU A 23 6.96 -11.30 16.93
CA LEU A 23 7.81 -10.95 18.09
C LEU A 23 7.45 -9.56 18.66
N LEU A 24 6.60 -9.64 19.70
CA LEU A 24 6.60 -8.90 20.97
C LEU A 24 6.01 -7.48 21.07
N LEU A 25 5.28 -7.34 22.19
CA LEU A 25 4.61 -6.17 22.80
C LEU A 25 3.31 -5.74 22.09
N SER A 26 2.12 -5.83 22.69
CA SER A 26 1.86 -5.42 24.07
C SER A 26 0.40 -5.68 24.48
N ALA A 27 0.25 -6.00 25.77
CA ALA A 27 -0.90 -5.85 26.68
C ALA A 27 -2.34 -5.99 26.12
N VAL A 28 -3.01 -7.03 26.61
CA VAL A 28 -4.46 -7.02 26.84
C VAL A 28 -4.79 -5.82 27.72
N VAL A 29 -5.49 -4.84 27.15
CA VAL A 29 -6.22 -3.81 27.89
C VAL A 29 -7.70 -4.12 27.76
N ILE A 30 -8.26 -4.71 28.82
CA ILE A 30 -9.70 -4.74 29.06
C ILE A 30 -10.07 -3.33 29.52
N GLY A 31 -10.50 -2.50 28.57
CA GLY A 31 -11.08 -1.19 28.82
C GLY A 31 -12.45 -1.10 28.14
N CYS A 32 -13.51 -1.29 28.90
CA CYS A 32 -14.87 -0.96 28.48
C CYS A 32 -15.09 0.55 28.70
N GLY A 33 -15.28 1.31 27.61
CA GLY A 33 -15.73 2.71 27.70
C GLY A 33 -15.38 3.57 26.48
N GLY A 34 -16.40 3.99 25.72
CA GLY A 34 -16.32 5.15 24.82
C GLY A 34 -15.80 4.87 23.42
N GLY A 35 -16.70 4.49 22.51
CA GLY A 35 -16.42 4.36 21.07
C GLY A 35 -16.23 5.71 20.38
N SER A 36 -15.17 6.44 20.72
CA SER A 36 -14.59 7.39 19.77
C SER A 36 -13.87 6.52 18.75
N LYS A 37 -14.49 6.26 17.58
CA LYS A 37 -13.78 5.50 16.56
C LYS A 37 -12.57 6.31 16.12
N THR A 38 -11.39 5.96 16.64
CA THR A 38 -10.14 6.60 16.26
C THR A 38 -9.84 6.20 14.83
N VAL A 39 -9.90 7.17 13.91
CA VAL A 39 -9.51 6.94 12.53
C VAL A 39 -8.01 6.64 12.50
N ALA A 40 -7.65 5.52 11.90
CA ALA A 40 -6.25 5.15 11.66
C ALA A 40 -6.07 4.79 10.20
N VAL A 41 -4.96 5.22 9.61
CA VAL A 41 -4.59 4.92 8.23
C VAL A 41 -3.26 4.18 8.27
N THR A 42 -3.19 3.03 7.61
CA THR A 42 -1.96 2.28 7.42
C THR A 42 -1.69 2.09 5.93
N ILE A 43 -0.43 1.96 5.54
CA ILE A 43 -0.01 1.79 4.15
C ILE A 43 0.93 0.58 4.02
N THR A 44 0.77 -0.22 2.98
CA THR A 44 1.64 -1.37 2.71
C THR A 44 1.87 -1.54 1.21
N PRO A 45 3.12 -1.69 0.75
CA PRO A 45 4.36 -1.61 1.53
C PRO A 45 4.69 -0.16 1.96
N THR A 46 5.39 0.02 3.08
CA THR A 46 5.89 1.34 3.53
C THR A 46 7.14 1.77 2.77
N THR A 47 7.85 0.82 2.16
CA THR A 47 9.00 1.08 1.31
C THR A 47 8.96 0.19 0.08
N ALA A 48 9.20 0.75 -1.11
CA ALA A 48 9.30 -0.04 -2.33
C ALA A 48 10.39 0.51 -3.25
N THR A 49 11.01 -0.36 -4.04
CA THR A 49 11.96 0.03 -5.08
C THR A 49 11.35 -0.26 -6.44
N VAL A 50 11.20 0.77 -7.27
CA VAL A 50 10.48 0.71 -8.55
C VAL A 50 11.40 1.20 -9.64
N LYS A 51 11.46 0.47 -10.77
CA LYS A 51 12.24 0.92 -11.93
C LYS A 51 11.49 2.02 -12.68
N LEU A 52 12.19 2.82 -13.48
CA LEU A 52 11.55 3.77 -14.39
C LEU A 52 10.50 3.06 -15.26
N GLN A 53 9.35 3.71 -15.47
CA GLN A 53 8.17 3.16 -16.16
C GLN A 53 7.52 1.91 -15.53
N ALA A 54 8.01 1.43 -14.40
CA ALA A 54 7.37 0.33 -13.69
C ALA A 54 6.27 0.84 -12.75
N THR A 55 5.35 -0.06 -12.41
CA THR A 55 4.25 0.22 -11.50
C THR A 55 4.42 -0.50 -10.17
N GLN A 56 3.97 0.12 -9.09
CA GLN A 56 3.93 -0.46 -7.74
C GLN A 56 2.55 -0.25 -7.12
N GLN A 57 1.97 -1.33 -6.64
CA GLN A 57 0.71 -1.25 -5.89
C GLN A 57 1.00 -0.91 -4.43
N PHE A 58 0.34 0.13 -3.93
CA PHE A 58 0.22 0.45 -2.52
C PHE A 58 -1.20 0.19 -2.07
N THR A 59 -1.35 -0.39 -0.88
CA THR A 59 -2.64 -0.61 -0.25
C THR A 59 -2.71 0.25 1.00
N ALA A 60 -3.71 1.13 1.08
CA ALA A 60 -4.01 1.86 2.29
C ALA A 60 -5.23 1.25 2.98
N THR A 61 -5.13 1.01 4.28
CA THR A 61 -6.25 0.53 5.10
C THR A 61 -6.66 1.64 6.05
N VAL A 62 -7.93 2.05 5.99
CA VAL A 62 -8.53 2.98 6.94
C VAL A 62 -9.38 2.18 7.92
N THR A 63 -9.11 2.30 9.21
CA THR A 63 -9.93 1.72 10.27
C THR A 63 -10.56 2.82 11.11
N GLY A 64 -11.62 2.48 11.85
CA GLY A 64 -12.31 3.44 12.71
C GLY A 64 -13.27 4.39 11.99
N ASN A 65 -13.63 4.13 10.72
CA ASN A 65 -14.66 4.90 10.04
C ASN A 65 -15.40 4.07 8.98
N ASP A 66 -16.63 4.46 8.64
CA ASP A 66 -17.44 3.81 7.59
C ASP A 66 -17.00 4.23 6.17
N ASN A 67 -16.45 5.44 6.03
CA ASN A 67 -15.77 5.89 4.82
C ASN A 67 -14.29 5.49 4.89
N THR A 68 -13.89 4.57 4.01
CA THR A 68 -12.54 4.04 3.87
C THR A 68 -11.79 4.60 2.66
N ASN A 69 -12.34 5.62 2.00
CA ASN A 69 -11.69 6.28 0.87
C ASN A 69 -10.43 7.03 1.34
N VAL A 70 -9.41 7.03 0.48
CA VAL A 70 -8.16 7.75 0.68
C VAL A 70 -7.82 8.59 -0.56
N THR A 71 -7.19 9.73 -0.31
CA THR A 71 -6.58 10.58 -1.31
C THR A 71 -5.09 10.29 -1.37
N TRP A 72 -4.59 9.95 -2.54
CA TRP A 72 -3.18 9.64 -2.76
C TRP A 72 -2.43 10.86 -3.31
N SER A 73 -1.23 11.08 -2.80
CA SER A 73 -0.31 12.13 -3.25
C SER A 73 1.11 11.57 -3.38
N VAL A 74 1.87 12.10 -4.33
CA VAL A 74 3.28 11.77 -4.55
C VAL A 74 4.09 13.03 -4.36
N ASN A 75 5.03 13.02 -3.40
CA ASN A 75 5.88 14.15 -3.06
C ASN A 75 5.09 15.45 -2.82
N SER A 76 3.97 15.35 -2.09
CA SER A 76 3.00 16.44 -1.83
C SER A 76 2.17 16.90 -3.04
N VAL A 77 2.24 16.20 -4.17
CA VAL A 77 1.41 16.45 -5.35
C VAL A 77 0.29 15.41 -5.41
N THR A 78 -0.97 15.82 -5.24
CA THR A 78 -2.12 14.91 -5.35
C THR A 78 -2.17 14.25 -6.72
N GLY A 79 -2.22 12.91 -6.78
CA GLY A 79 -2.15 12.15 -8.02
C GLY A 79 -0.76 12.10 -8.68
N GLY A 80 0.21 12.85 -8.19
CA GLY A 80 1.57 12.91 -8.71
C GLY A 80 1.71 13.69 -10.02
N ASN A 81 2.87 13.57 -10.67
CA ASN A 81 3.18 14.24 -11.94
C ASN A 81 4.18 13.42 -12.77
N ALA A 82 4.35 13.71 -14.05
CA ALA A 82 5.26 13.01 -14.95
C ALA A 82 6.75 13.08 -14.55
N THR A 83 7.13 13.94 -13.59
CA THR A 83 8.49 14.07 -13.06
C THR A 83 8.76 13.21 -11.82
N VAL A 84 7.73 13.00 -10.99
CA VAL A 84 7.81 12.24 -9.72
C VAL A 84 7.04 10.91 -9.79
N GLY A 85 6.33 10.64 -10.88
CA GLY A 85 5.41 9.52 -11.02
C GLY A 85 3.97 9.89 -10.69
N THR A 86 3.03 9.11 -11.19
CA THR A 86 1.58 9.30 -10.97
C THR A 86 1.05 8.21 -10.05
N VAL A 87 0.03 8.52 -9.25
CA VAL A 87 -0.63 7.55 -8.37
C VAL A 87 -2.14 7.57 -8.60
N THR A 88 -2.75 6.41 -8.73
CA THR A 88 -4.21 6.30 -8.86
C THR A 88 -4.89 6.34 -7.49
N THR A 89 -6.21 6.54 -7.49
CA THR A 89 -7.03 6.47 -6.25
C THR A 89 -7.03 5.07 -5.61
N GLN A 90 -6.68 4.04 -6.37
CA GLN A 90 -6.50 2.68 -5.88
C GLN A 90 -5.10 2.43 -5.29
N GLY A 91 -4.22 3.44 -5.26
CA GLY A 91 -2.85 3.31 -4.76
C GLY A 91 -1.88 2.68 -5.75
N LEU A 92 -2.22 2.59 -7.05
CA LEU A 92 -1.29 2.13 -8.07
C LEU A 92 -0.38 3.30 -8.45
N TYR A 93 0.88 3.24 -8.03
CA TYR A 93 1.92 4.20 -8.38
C TYR A 93 2.62 3.78 -9.67
N THR A 94 2.79 4.71 -10.60
CA THR A 94 3.50 4.54 -11.87
C THR A 94 4.71 5.44 -11.86
N ALA A 95 5.90 4.84 -11.88
CA ALA A 95 7.15 5.59 -11.92
C ALA A 95 7.28 6.33 -13.26
N PRO A 96 7.86 7.54 -13.27
CA PRO A 96 8.05 8.31 -14.49
C PRO A 96 9.09 7.64 -15.40
N ALA A 97 9.09 8.00 -16.69
CA ALA A 97 10.12 7.56 -17.62
C ALA A 97 11.48 8.22 -17.35
N ASN A 98 11.46 9.43 -16.79
CA ASN A 98 12.65 10.22 -16.49
C ASN A 98 12.56 10.79 -15.08
N ALA A 99 13.24 10.16 -14.12
CA ALA A 99 13.46 10.72 -12.79
C ALA A 99 14.62 11.73 -12.86
N LEU A 100 14.40 12.88 -13.49
CA LEU A 100 15.45 13.89 -13.72
C LEU A 100 16.01 14.48 -12.42
N ASN A 101 15.26 14.45 -11.31
CA ASN A 101 15.61 15.17 -10.08
C ASN A 101 15.28 14.43 -8.78
N SER A 102 14.65 13.25 -8.83
CA SER A 102 14.16 12.58 -7.61
C SER A 102 14.22 11.07 -7.74
N SER A 103 15.27 10.46 -7.19
CA SER A 103 15.40 9.00 -7.06
C SER A 103 14.65 8.45 -5.84
N SER A 104 14.09 9.32 -4.99
CA SER A 104 13.17 8.94 -3.93
C SER A 104 11.93 9.82 -4.00
N VAL A 105 10.76 9.19 -3.84
CA VAL A 105 9.48 9.89 -3.79
C VAL A 105 8.68 9.38 -2.59
N SER A 106 7.92 10.27 -1.95
CA SER A 106 7.04 9.90 -0.84
C SER A 106 5.60 9.78 -1.34
N VAL A 107 5.01 8.60 -1.23
CA VAL A 107 3.61 8.35 -1.54
C VAL A 107 2.80 8.46 -0.25
N THR A 108 1.92 9.44 -0.15
CA THR A 108 1.10 9.68 1.05
C THR A 108 -0.37 9.40 0.74
N ALA A 109 -0.96 8.49 1.52
CA ALA A 109 -2.39 8.22 1.56
C ALA A 109 -3.01 9.00 2.72
N THR A 110 -3.92 9.92 2.41
CA THR A 110 -4.66 10.71 3.41
C THR A 110 -6.11 10.23 3.44
N SER A 111 -6.70 10.02 4.61
CA SER A 111 -8.10 9.61 4.68
C SER A 111 -9.02 10.75 4.22
N VAL A 112 -10.05 10.40 3.44
CA VAL A 112 -11.12 11.35 3.06
C VAL A 112 -12.07 11.59 4.24
N ALA A 113 -12.15 10.63 5.17
CA ALA A 113 -12.98 10.75 6.36
C ALA A 113 -12.39 11.69 7.41
N ASP A 114 -11.07 11.63 7.60
CA ASP A 114 -10.34 12.48 8.53
C ASP A 114 -9.01 12.89 7.89
N THR A 115 -8.95 14.13 7.39
CA THR A 115 -7.75 14.67 6.73
C THR A 115 -6.58 14.88 7.69
N SER A 116 -6.77 14.71 8.99
CA SER A 116 -5.70 14.73 10.00
C SER A 116 -5.00 13.37 10.12
N LYS A 117 -5.50 12.34 9.44
CA LYS A 117 -4.92 10.99 9.43
C LYS A 117 -4.39 10.65 8.04
N SER A 118 -3.10 10.37 7.99
CA SER A 118 -2.40 9.98 6.77
C SER A 118 -1.35 8.91 7.06
N ALA A 119 -1.01 8.13 6.04
CA ALA A 119 0.08 7.17 6.05
C ALA A 119 1.01 7.47 4.87
N SER A 120 2.31 7.31 5.08
CA SER A 120 3.34 7.62 4.07
C SER A 120 4.17 6.39 3.75
N ALA A 121 4.49 6.21 2.48
CA ALA A 121 5.39 5.19 1.97
C ALA A 121 6.51 5.83 1.15
N THR A 122 7.73 5.33 1.30
CA THR A 122 8.89 5.80 0.55
C THR A 122 9.12 4.91 -0.66
N VAL A 123 9.21 5.50 -1.83
CA VAL A 123 9.45 4.79 -3.08
C VAL A 123 10.78 5.22 -3.65
N THR A 124 11.70 4.28 -3.76
CA THR A 124 13.00 4.49 -4.37
C THR A 124 12.89 4.16 -5.86
N ILE A 125 13.13 5.14 -6.71
CA ILE A 125 13.17 4.97 -8.15
C ILE A 125 14.57 4.50 -8.53
N SER A 126 14.68 3.26 -8.99
CA SER A 126 15.92 2.71 -9.52
C SER A 126 15.98 2.97 -11.02
N SER A 127 16.74 3.98 -11.42
CA SER A 127 17.11 4.19 -12.81
C SER A 127 18.18 3.15 -13.16
N GLY A 128 17.80 2.06 -13.82
CA GLY A 128 18.74 1.14 -14.46
C GLY A 128 19.47 1.76 -15.67
N ALA A 129 19.33 3.07 -15.87
CA ALA A 129 19.99 3.81 -16.94
C ALA A 129 21.37 4.27 -16.45
N THR A 130 22.40 3.53 -16.84
CA THR A 130 23.72 4.11 -17.08
C THR A 130 23.52 5.18 -18.14
N VAL A 131 23.56 6.46 -17.76
CA VAL A 131 23.60 7.56 -18.72
C VAL A 131 25.03 7.59 -19.26
N THR A 132 25.31 6.79 -20.29
CA THR A 132 26.50 7.00 -21.13
C THR A 132 26.24 8.20 -22.00
N VAL A 133 26.89 9.32 -21.66
CA VAL A 133 27.06 10.49 -22.54
C VAL A 133 28.01 10.17 -23.68
#